data_AF-A0A530HE83-F1
#
_entry.id   AF-A0A530HE83-F1
#
_cell.length_a   1.000
_cell.length_b   1.000
_cell.length_c   1.000
_cell.angle_alpha   90.00
_cell.angle_beta   90.00
_cell.angle_gamma   90.00
#
_symmetry.space_group_name_H-M   'P 1'
#
loop_
_entity.id
_entity.type
_entity.pdbx_description
1 polymer ?
#
loop_
_entity_poly.entity_id
_entity_poly.type
_entity_poly.pdbx_seq_one_letter_code
_entity_poly.pdbx_strand_id
1 'polypeptide(L)'
;DKTDYHARIEAPEMRDYGVYLKCDQLLACQKPLAEMVNADELQFQIVHQVEELWMKLIAYTLVDVLDYLEKQNTHRIVTLMGRVHRLMRMMTFRHAYLDGRGLTVADIYDEHYDHGDAYVVAEALIEFDELFQKFRANHLYLIHRSIGLGSKSLKGRPVEMLEGGARHRFFPELWDIRCDMTDRWGAEYGTVRDSISHPAQVKAG
;
A
#
# COMPACT_ATOMS: atom_id res chain seq x y z
N ASP A 1 -0.42 -40.63 10.46
CA ASP A 1 0.60 -40.64 9.38
C ASP A 1 0.68 -39.25 8.78
N LYS A 2 1.82 -38.84 8.17
CA LYS A 2 1.91 -37.60 7.38
C LYS A 2 1.30 -37.76 5.99
N THR A 3 1.36 -38.96 5.41
CA THR A 3 0.89 -39.25 4.05
C THR A 3 -0.60 -38.91 3.84
N ASP A 4 -1.45 -39.24 4.82
CA ASP A 4 -2.88 -38.87 4.82
C ASP A 4 -3.10 -37.35 4.73
N TYR A 5 -2.39 -36.58 5.55
CA TYR A 5 -2.49 -35.11 5.53
C TYR A 5 -2.00 -34.52 4.21
N HIS A 6 -0.95 -35.08 3.61
CA HIS A 6 -0.46 -34.63 2.31
C HIS A 6 -1.49 -34.90 1.20
N ALA A 7 -2.07 -36.10 1.16
CA ALA A 7 -3.12 -36.44 0.18
C ALA A 7 -4.36 -35.51 0.30
N ARG A 8 -4.71 -35.10 1.53
CA ARG A 8 -5.82 -34.17 1.80
C ARG A 8 -5.50 -32.70 1.53
N ILE A 9 -4.22 -32.34 1.36
CA ILE A 9 -3.77 -31.02 0.89
C ILE A 9 -3.81 -30.97 -0.64
N GLU A 10 -3.41 -32.04 -1.31
CA GLU A 10 -3.44 -32.18 -2.79
C GLU A 10 -4.89 -32.34 -3.32
N ALA A 11 -5.77 -33.03 -2.59
CA ALA A 11 -7.16 -33.29 -2.98
C ALA A 11 -8.18 -32.88 -1.88
N PRO A 12 -8.39 -31.58 -1.63
CA PRO A 12 -9.32 -31.08 -0.63
C PRO A 12 -10.80 -31.25 -1.05
N GLU A 13 -11.64 -31.72 -0.13
CA GLU A 13 -13.08 -31.91 -0.35
C GLU A 13 -13.83 -30.57 -0.45
N MET A 14 -14.52 -30.35 -1.58
CA MET A 14 -15.21 -29.08 -1.86
C MET A 14 -16.66 -29.07 -1.36
N ARG A 15 -17.03 -27.99 -0.66
CA ARG A 15 -18.41 -27.64 -0.30
C ARG A 15 -18.92 -26.51 -1.21
N ASP A 16 -20.22 -26.23 -1.20
CA ASP A 16 -20.87 -25.20 -2.02
C ASP A 16 -20.16 -23.83 -2.02
N TYR A 17 -19.64 -23.40 -0.86
CA TYR A 17 -18.87 -22.16 -0.72
C TYR A 17 -17.54 -22.18 -1.51
N GLY A 18 -16.88 -23.34 -1.57
CA GLY A 18 -15.69 -23.56 -2.39
C GLY A 18 -16.00 -23.57 -3.88
N VAL A 19 -17.18 -24.07 -4.28
CA VAL A 19 -17.65 -24.00 -5.68
C VAL A 19 -17.92 -22.55 -6.09
N TYR A 20 -18.55 -21.74 -5.24
CA TYR A 20 -18.77 -20.31 -5.48
C TYR A 20 -17.44 -19.54 -5.64
N LEU A 21 -16.44 -19.83 -4.80
CA LEU A 21 -15.11 -19.20 -4.85
C LEU A 21 -14.16 -19.78 -5.91
N LYS A 22 -14.54 -20.88 -6.59
CA LYS A 22 -13.66 -21.66 -7.48
C LYS A 22 -12.37 -22.14 -6.80
N CYS A 23 -12.52 -22.66 -5.57
CA CYS A 23 -11.41 -23.18 -4.78
C CYS A 23 -10.73 -24.41 -5.44
N ASP A 24 -11.43 -25.12 -6.33
CA ASP A 24 -10.85 -26.15 -7.20
C ASP A 24 -9.72 -25.60 -8.07
N GLN A 25 -9.98 -24.49 -8.77
CA GLN A 25 -9.00 -23.84 -9.65
C GLN A 25 -7.92 -23.11 -8.83
N LEU A 26 -8.30 -22.48 -7.72
CA LEU A 26 -7.36 -21.72 -6.89
C LEU A 26 -6.34 -22.62 -6.16
N LEU A 27 -6.75 -23.80 -5.70
CA LEU A 27 -5.84 -24.75 -5.03
C LEU A 27 -5.07 -25.63 -6.02
N ALA A 28 -5.54 -25.76 -7.27
CA ALA A 28 -4.76 -26.34 -8.37
C ALA A 28 -3.65 -25.39 -8.91
N CYS A 29 -3.52 -24.17 -8.38
CA CYS A 29 -2.45 -23.23 -8.78
C CYS A 29 -1.12 -23.44 -8.03
N GLN A 30 -1.05 -24.32 -7.03
CA GLN A 30 0.21 -24.66 -6.35
C GLN A 30 0.86 -25.87 -7.04
N LYS A 31 2.19 -25.91 -7.06
CA LYS A 31 2.96 -27.07 -7.54
C LYS A 31 2.69 -28.31 -6.65
N PRO A 32 2.66 -29.55 -7.17
CA PRO A 32 2.55 -30.74 -6.34
C PRO A 32 3.67 -30.86 -5.31
N LEU A 33 3.35 -31.37 -4.11
CA LEU A 33 4.29 -31.49 -2.97
C LEU A 33 5.53 -32.33 -3.31
N ALA A 34 5.37 -33.33 -4.18
CA ALA A 34 6.44 -34.22 -4.62
C ALA A 34 7.47 -33.55 -5.57
N GLU A 35 7.14 -32.39 -6.14
CA GLU A 35 8.01 -31.66 -7.07
C GLU A 35 8.69 -30.43 -6.45
N MET A 36 8.42 -30.12 -5.17
CA MET A 36 8.97 -28.93 -4.50
C MET A 36 10.50 -29.03 -4.35
N VAL A 37 11.20 -27.90 -4.52
CA VAL A 37 12.66 -27.81 -4.37
C VAL A 37 13.11 -27.57 -2.92
N ASN A 38 12.21 -27.12 -2.05
CA ASN A 38 12.42 -27.01 -0.60
C ASN A 38 11.09 -27.02 0.19
N ALA A 39 11.17 -27.14 1.53
CA ALA A 39 10.00 -27.27 2.39
C ALA A 39 9.18 -25.97 2.58
N ASP A 40 9.76 -24.81 2.33
CA ASP A 40 9.10 -23.50 2.40
C ASP A 40 8.42 -23.09 1.08
N GLU A 41 8.67 -23.79 -0.03
CA GLU A 41 8.21 -23.38 -1.38
C GLU A 41 6.67 -23.31 -1.49
N LEU A 42 5.94 -24.14 -0.74
CA LEU A 42 4.48 -24.04 -0.65
C LEU A 42 4.04 -22.71 0.01
N GLN A 43 4.71 -22.31 1.09
CA GLN A 43 4.42 -21.03 1.75
C GLN A 43 4.80 -19.85 0.85
N PHE A 44 5.93 -19.93 0.15
CA PHE A 44 6.35 -18.94 -0.84
C PHE A 44 5.27 -18.75 -1.92
N GLN A 45 4.79 -19.85 -2.54
CA GLN A 45 3.76 -19.80 -3.58
C GLN A 45 2.45 -19.21 -3.06
N ILE A 46 1.94 -19.70 -1.92
CA ILE A 46 0.64 -19.27 -1.37
C ILE A 46 0.68 -17.78 -1.00
N VAL A 47 1.78 -17.28 -0.41
CA VAL A 47 1.88 -15.84 -0.08
C VAL A 47 1.83 -14.97 -1.34
N HIS A 48 2.59 -15.29 -2.38
CA HIS A 48 2.56 -14.52 -3.64
C HIS A 48 1.19 -14.61 -4.34
N GLN A 49 0.51 -15.76 -4.29
CA GLN A 49 -0.82 -15.93 -4.87
C GLN A 49 -1.90 -15.14 -4.11
N VAL A 50 -1.77 -15.07 -2.77
CA VAL A 50 -2.61 -14.19 -1.95
C VAL A 50 -2.34 -12.72 -2.29
N GLU A 51 -1.08 -12.30 -2.44
CA GLU A 51 -0.70 -10.94 -2.85
C GLU A 51 -1.29 -10.54 -4.23
N GLU A 52 -1.23 -11.42 -5.24
CA GLU A 52 -1.86 -11.21 -6.55
C GLU A 52 -3.40 -11.07 -6.45
N LEU A 53 -4.05 -11.86 -5.58
CA LEU A 53 -5.49 -11.74 -5.32
C LEU A 53 -5.85 -10.42 -4.63
N TRP A 54 -5.04 -9.95 -3.67
CA TRP A 54 -5.18 -8.60 -3.12
C TRP A 54 -4.99 -7.56 -4.23
N MET A 55 -3.92 -7.63 -5.03
CA MET A 55 -3.64 -6.69 -6.13
C MET A 55 -4.79 -6.55 -7.13
N LYS A 56 -5.47 -7.64 -7.45
CA LYS A 56 -6.69 -7.63 -8.27
C LYS A 56 -7.85 -6.86 -7.60
N LEU A 57 -8.01 -7.03 -6.29
CA LEU A 57 -9.02 -6.34 -5.48
C LEU A 57 -8.69 -4.85 -5.24
N ILE A 58 -7.40 -4.46 -5.23
CA ILE A 58 -6.96 -3.06 -5.33
C ILE A 58 -7.57 -2.46 -6.59
N ALA A 59 -7.19 -2.99 -7.76
CA ALA A 59 -7.47 -2.39 -9.06
C ALA A 59 -8.97 -2.17 -9.27
N TYR A 60 -9.79 -3.13 -8.86
CA TYR A 60 -11.25 -3.00 -8.84
C TYR A 60 -11.72 -1.82 -7.98
N THR A 61 -11.22 -1.71 -6.74
CA THR A 61 -11.59 -0.62 -5.82
C THR A 61 -11.01 0.74 -6.25
N LEU A 62 -9.92 0.78 -7.04
CA LEU A 62 -9.37 2.02 -7.57
C LEU A 62 -10.23 2.60 -8.70
N VAL A 63 -10.82 1.76 -9.56
CA VAL A 63 -11.75 2.23 -10.59
C VAL A 63 -12.93 2.97 -9.96
N ASP A 64 -13.52 2.43 -8.88
CA ASP A 64 -14.53 3.15 -8.07
C ASP A 64 -13.99 4.52 -7.58
N VAL A 65 -12.73 4.59 -7.12
CA VAL A 65 -12.13 5.84 -6.62
C VAL A 65 -11.98 6.89 -7.72
N LEU A 66 -11.53 6.52 -8.93
CA LEU A 66 -11.50 7.42 -10.10
C LEU A 66 -12.88 8.04 -10.32
N ASP A 67 -13.90 7.19 -10.32
CA ASP A 67 -15.29 7.55 -10.52
C ASP A 67 -15.80 8.56 -9.47
N TYR A 68 -15.36 8.50 -8.21
CA TYR A 68 -15.76 9.48 -7.19
C TYR A 68 -14.93 10.77 -7.18
N LEU A 69 -13.75 10.79 -7.81
CA LEU A 69 -12.89 11.97 -7.94
C LEU A 69 -13.39 12.96 -9.00
N GLU A 70 -13.83 12.46 -10.16
CA GLU A 70 -14.57 13.27 -11.14
C GLU A 70 -15.80 13.94 -10.52
N LYS A 71 -16.41 13.25 -9.54
CA LYS A 71 -17.60 13.67 -8.79
C LYS A 71 -17.26 14.42 -7.48
N GLN A 72 -15.98 14.71 -7.23
CA GLN A 72 -15.44 15.45 -6.07
C GLN A 72 -15.95 14.99 -4.68
N ASN A 73 -16.31 13.71 -4.53
CA ASN A 73 -16.98 13.21 -3.33
C ASN A 73 -15.98 12.79 -2.24
N THR A 74 -15.36 13.78 -1.57
CA THR A 74 -14.28 13.56 -0.58
C THR A 74 -14.64 12.54 0.50
N HIS A 75 -15.84 12.54 1.08
CA HIS A 75 -16.21 11.54 2.09
C HIS A 75 -16.24 10.11 1.54
N ARG A 76 -16.72 9.92 0.30
CA ARG A 76 -16.69 8.60 -0.34
C ARG A 76 -15.29 8.21 -0.77
N ILE A 77 -14.49 9.16 -1.26
CA ILE A 77 -13.07 8.97 -1.57
C ILE A 77 -12.32 8.54 -0.32
N VAL A 78 -12.41 9.23 0.81
CA VAL A 78 -11.74 8.84 2.08
C VAL A 78 -12.25 7.48 2.58
N THR A 79 -13.54 7.17 2.44
CA THR A 79 -14.07 5.85 2.81
C THR A 79 -13.52 4.71 1.95
N LEU A 80 -13.43 4.93 0.63
CA LEU A 80 -12.90 3.97 -0.33
C LEU A 80 -11.38 3.89 -0.26
N MET A 81 -10.68 5.01 -0.11
CA MET A 81 -9.24 5.08 0.16
C MET A 81 -8.90 4.35 1.46
N GLY A 82 -9.65 4.56 2.54
CA GLY A 82 -9.49 3.78 3.77
C GLY A 82 -9.84 2.30 3.62
N ARG A 83 -10.71 1.92 2.66
CA ARG A 83 -10.91 0.50 2.29
C ARG A 83 -9.69 -0.02 1.54
N VAL A 84 -9.33 0.62 0.43
CA VAL A 84 -8.11 0.41 -0.36
C VAL A 84 -6.92 0.23 0.56
N HIS A 85 -6.66 1.15 1.49
CA HIS A 85 -5.59 1.09 2.50
C HIS A 85 -5.44 -0.29 3.16
N ARG A 86 -6.57 -0.89 3.56
CA ARG A 86 -6.67 -2.23 4.17
C ARG A 86 -6.63 -3.37 3.14
N LEU A 87 -7.05 -3.11 1.90
CA LEU A 87 -7.02 -4.03 0.75
C LEU A 87 -5.75 -3.90 -0.12
N MET A 88 -4.74 -3.14 0.33
CA MET A 88 -3.64 -2.53 -0.44
C MET A 88 -4.03 -1.30 -1.32
N ARG A 89 -4.02 -0.10 -0.72
CA ARG A 89 -3.18 1.04 -1.15
C ARG A 89 -3.23 1.58 -2.64
N MET A 90 -3.43 2.92 -2.83
CA MET A 90 -3.16 3.86 -4.00
C MET A 90 -4.43 4.37 -4.76
N MET A 91 -4.50 5.08 -5.91
CA MET A 91 -3.65 6.11 -6.58
C MET A 91 -4.53 7.11 -7.39
N THR A 92 -4.52 8.44 -7.14
CA THR A 92 -5.07 9.45 -8.12
C THR A 92 -4.84 10.96 -7.85
N PHE A 93 -4.44 11.35 -6.63
CA PHE A 93 -4.74 12.67 -6.04
C PHE A 93 -4.29 13.94 -6.77
N ARG A 94 -3.10 13.95 -7.39
CA ARG A 94 -2.47 15.18 -7.90
C ARG A 94 -3.38 15.97 -8.85
N HIS A 95 -4.06 15.29 -9.76
CA HIS A 95 -4.95 15.92 -10.73
C HIS A 95 -6.15 16.64 -10.08
N ALA A 96 -6.77 16.02 -9.08
CA ALA A 96 -8.04 16.49 -8.48
C ALA A 96 -7.86 17.47 -7.30
N TYR A 97 -6.70 17.44 -6.63
CA TYR A 97 -6.47 18.18 -5.38
C TYR A 97 -5.29 19.17 -5.44
N LEU A 98 -4.38 19.03 -6.41
CA LEU A 98 -3.27 19.98 -6.63
C LEU A 98 -3.50 20.79 -7.91
N ASP A 99 -3.22 20.17 -9.07
CA ASP A 99 -3.13 20.87 -10.36
C ASP A 99 -4.45 21.59 -10.71
N GLY A 100 -5.59 20.90 -10.56
CA GLY A 100 -6.93 21.45 -10.82
C GLY A 100 -7.41 22.52 -9.83
N ARG A 101 -6.63 22.83 -8.78
CA ARG A 101 -6.94 23.84 -7.76
C ARG A 101 -5.89 24.96 -7.68
N GLY A 102 -4.78 24.84 -8.42
CA GLY A 102 -3.64 25.75 -8.31
C GLY A 102 -2.83 25.58 -7.02
N LEU A 103 -2.97 24.46 -6.32
CA LEU A 103 -2.28 24.17 -5.05
C LEU A 103 -1.02 23.34 -5.28
N THR A 104 -0.01 23.59 -4.46
CA THR A 104 1.20 22.77 -4.30
C THR A 104 1.09 21.87 -3.07
N VAL A 105 2.06 20.95 -2.92
CA VAL A 105 2.18 20.14 -1.70
C VAL A 105 2.55 21.00 -0.48
N ALA A 106 3.28 22.11 -0.67
CA ALA A 106 3.61 23.05 0.40
C ALA A 106 2.38 23.79 0.93
N ASP A 107 1.45 24.18 0.05
CA ASP A 107 0.20 24.83 0.44
C ASP A 107 -0.64 23.93 1.36
N ILE A 108 -0.73 22.64 1.04
CA ILE A 108 -1.49 21.64 1.79
C ILE A 108 -0.97 21.44 3.22
N TYR A 109 0.36 21.46 3.42
CA TYR A 109 0.99 21.08 4.69
C TYR A 109 1.56 22.24 5.51
N ASP A 110 1.79 23.40 4.90
CA ASP A 110 2.60 24.47 5.49
C ASP A 110 2.00 25.87 5.24
N GLU A 111 1.81 26.24 3.98
CA GLU A 111 1.60 27.65 3.59
C GLU A 111 0.11 28.06 3.61
N HIS A 112 -0.81 27.12 3.36
CA HIS A 112 -2.28 27.30 3.41
C HIS A 112 -2.94 26.22 4.28
N TYR A 113 -2.26 25.79 5.35
CA TYR A 113 -2.59 24.62 6.17
C TYR A 113 -3.94 24.73 6.92
N ASP A 114 -5.00 24.18 6.33
CA ASP A 114 -6.39 24.30 6.80
C ASP A 114 -7.05 22.98 7.23
N HIS A 115 -6.34 21.84 7.07
CA HIS A 115 -6.89 20.48 7.18
C HIS A 115 -8.05 20.16 6.21
N GLY A 116 -8.11 20.86 5.06
CA GLY A 116 -9.11 20.68 4.02
C GLY A 116 -9.05 19.30 3.34
N ASP A 117 -9.94 19.10 2.36
CA ASP A 117 -10.07 17.81 1.68
C ASP A 117 -8.79 17.37 0.94
N ALA A 118 -8.04 18.33 0.40
CA ALA A 118 -6.71 18.07 -0.17
C ALA A 118 -5.71 17.53 0.87
N TYR A 119 -5.69 18.08 2.09
CA TYR A 119 -4.86 17.57 3.20
C TYR A 119 -5.29 16.18 3.66
N VAL A 120 -6.58 15.98 3.90
CA VAL A 120 -7.10 14.68 4.38
C VAL A 120 -6.81 13.56 3.36
N VAL A 121 -6.90 13.87 2.06
CA VAL A 121 -6.52 12.91 1.00
C VAL A 121 -4.99 12.76 0.90
N ALA A 122 -4.20 13.82 1.09
CA ALA A 122 -2.73 13.73 1.09
C ALA A 122 -2.19 12.87 2.26
N GLU A 123 -2.76 12.99 3.47
CA GLU A 123 -2.38 12.17 4.63
C GLU A 123 -2.84 10.70 4.46
N ALA A 124 -4.07 10.47 3.95
CA ALA A 124 -4.49 9.13 3.53
C ALA A 124 -3.57 8.55 2.42
N LEU A 125 -2.86 9.40 1.69
CA LEU A 125 -1.89 9.03 0.66
C LEU A 125 -0.44 8.93 1.15
N ILE A 126 -0.13 9.25 2.41
CA ILE A 126 1.24 9.13 2.94
C ILE A 126 1.33 8.11 4.08
N GLU A 127 0.26 7.95 4.87
CA GLU A 127 -0.02 6.70 5.56
C GLU A 127 -0.24 5.57 4.53
N PHE A 128 -0.83 5.89 3.35
CA PHE A 128 -0.71 4.99 2.20
C PHE A 128 0.76 4.70 2.03
N ASP A 129 1.70 5.65 1.82
CA ASP A 129 3.02 5.25 1.35
C ASP A 129 3.93 4.60 2.41
N GLU A 130 3.45 4.41 3.63
CA GLU A 130 4.14 3.68 4.70
C GLU A 130 3.92 2.14 4.64
N LEU A 131 2.68 1.65 4.48
CA LEU A 131 2.38 0.22 4.76
C LEU A 131 3.00 -0.85 3.82
N PHE A 132 2.90 -0.74 2.50
CA PHE A 132 3.58 -1.57 1.47
C PHE A 132 5.10 -1.52 1.57
N GLN A 133 5.72 -0.52 2.19
CA GLN A 133 7.16 -0.57 2.44
C GLN A 133 7.44 -1.54 3.60
N LYS A 134 6.63 -1.50 4.67
CA LYS A 134 6.62 -2.54 5.73
C LYS A 134 6.28 -3.93 5.14
N PHE A 135 5.32 -4.02 4.23
CA PHE A 135 4.93 -5.27 3.57
C PHE A 135 5.99 -5.78 2.58
N ARG A 136 6.59 -4.93 1.73
CA ARG A 136 7.74 -5.28 0.87
C ARG A 136 8.93 -5.73 1.69
N ALA A 137 9.19 -5.09 2.83
CA ALA A 137 10.22 -5.54 3.77
C ALA A 137 9.89 -6.92 4.35
N ASN A 138 8.67 -7.13 4.86
CA ASN A 138 8.22 -8.43 5.38
C ASN A 138 8.27 -9.54 4.32
N HIS A 139 7.87 -9.24 3.09
CA HIS A 139 7.95 -10.11 1.91
C HIS A 139 9.41 -10.43 1.56
N LEU A 140 10.30 -9.43 1.51
CA LEU A 140 11.74 -9.64 1.28
C LEU A 140 12.38 -10.49 2.39
N TYR A 141 11.98 -10.31 3.66
CA TYR A 141 12.40 -11.17 4.77
C TYR A 141 11.88 -12.60 4.64
N LEU A 142 10.64 -12.81 4.15
CA LEU A 142 10.12 -14.14 3.83
C LEU A 142 10.96 -14.82 2.74
N ILE A 143 11.24 -14.12 1.63
CA ILE A 143 12.11 -14.64 0.56
C ILE A 143 13.50 -14.97 1.11
N HIS A 144 14.10 -14.08 1.89
CA HIS A 144 15.42 -14.30 2.48
C HIS A 144 15.45 -15.57 3.36
N ARG A 145 14.47 -15.77 4.26
CA ARG A 145 14.46 -16.96 5.13
C ARG A 145 14.10 -18.26 4.42
N SER A 146 13.34 -18.22 3.33
CA SER A 146 12.81 -19.41 2.65
C SER A 146 13.68 -19.88 1.47
N ILE A 147 14.34 -18.96 0.74
CA ILE A 147 15.20 -19.32 -0.42
C ILE A 147 16.57 -18.60 -0.46
N GLY A 148 16.83 -17.62 0.40
CA GLY A 148 18.09 -16.85 0.42
C GLY A 148 18.18 -15.76 -0.65
N LEU A 149 18.86 -14.65 -0.33
CA LEU A 149 18.98 -13.48 -1.23
C LEU A 149 19.83 -13.72 -2.48
N GLY A 150 20.83 -14.61 -2.40
CA GLY A 150 21.68 -14.97 -3.56
C GLY A 150 21.01 -15.94 -4.56
N SER A 151 19.76 -16.33 -4.32
CA SER A 151 19.03 -17.24 -5.20
C SER A 151 18.54 -16.54 -6.47
N LYS A 152 18.46 -17.31 -7.56
CA LYS A 152 17.86 -16.89 -8.83
C LYS A 152 16.41 -17.35 -8.86
N SER A 153 15.52 -16.47 -9.29
CA SER A 153 14.11 -16.81 -9.53
C SER A 153 13.95 -17.83 -10.66
N LEU A 154 12.74 -18.39 -10.83
CA LEU A 154 12.36 -19.30 -11.92
C LEU A 154 12.61 -18.75 -13.35
N LYS A 155 12.90 -17.46 -13.50
CA LYS A 155 13.28 -16.80 -14.77
C LYS A 155 14.75 -16.33 -14.78
N GLY A 156 15.61 -16.90 -13.93
CA GLY A 156 17.04 -16.63 -13.85
C GLY A 156 17.45 -15.28 -13.25
N ARG A 157 16.49 -14.45 -12.84
CA ARG A 157 16.74 -13.09 -12.29
C ARG A 157 17.16 -13.16 -10.83
N PRO A 158 18.18 -12.38 -10.37
CA PRO A 158 18.56 -12.33 -8.96
C PRO A 158 17.45 -11.79 -8.07
N VAL A 159 17.33 -12.32 -6.85
CA VAL A 159 16.42 -11.80 -5.82
C VAL A 159 16.81 -10.39 -5.37
N GLU A 160 18.09 -10.02 -5.45
CA GLU A 160 18.64 -8.67 -5.21
C GLU A 160 17.87 -7.56 -5.95
N MET A 161 17.28 -7.84 -7.12
CA MET A 161 16.50 -6.85 -7.87
C MET A 161 15.23 -6.39 -7.12
N LEU A 162 14.72 -7.19 -6.17
CA LEU A 162 13.57 -6.84 -5.34
C LEU A 162 13.91 -5.76 -4.29
N GLU A 163 15.18 -5.61 -3.90
CA GLU A 163 15.62 -4.54 -2.99
C GLU A 163 15.43 -3.14 -3.60
N GLY A 164 15.59 -3.01 -4.91
CA GLY A 164 15.26 -1.78 -5.64
C GLY A 164 13.77 -1.44 -5.55
N GLY A 165 12.92 -2.47 -5.58
CA GLY A 165 11.49 -2.33 -5.31
C GLY A 165 11.19 -1.87 -3.88
N ALA A 166 11.89 -2.41 -2.88
CA ALA A 166 11.74 -2.04 -1.47
C ALA A 166 12.07 -0.57 -1.15
N ARG A 167 12.78 0.14 -2.04
CA ARG A 167 13.12 1.57 -1.89
C ARG A 167 12.21 2.50 -2.71
N HIS A 168 11.34 1.97 -3.58
CA HIS A 168 10.47 2.79 -4.43
C HIS A 168 9.30 3.39 -3.63
N ARG A 169 9.41 4.67 -3.29
CA ARG A 169 8.30 5.52 -2.81
C ARG A 169 7.39 5.88 -3.99
N PHE A 170 6.08 5.75 -3.84
CA PHE A 170 5.12 6.08 -4.89
C PHE A 170 4.73 7.57 -4.88
N PHE A 171 4.79 8.22 -3.72
CA PHE A 171 4.52 9.65 -3.58
C PHE A 171 5.73 10.38 -2.95
N PRO A 172 6.90 10.42 -3.63
CA PRO A 172 8.11 11.02 -3.10
C PRO A 172 7.87 12.47 -2.63
N GLU A 173 7.13 13.26 -3.40
CA GLU A 173 6.76 14.65 -3.06
C GLU A 173 6.04 14.77 -1.69
N LEU A 174 5.20 13.80 -1.32
CA LEU A 174 4.50 13.77 -0.02
C LEU A 174 5.41 13.32 1.14
N TRP A 175 6.59 12.75 0.87
CA TRP A 175 7.62 12.49 1.87
C TRP A 175 8.57 13.69 1.98
N ASP A 176 9.11 14.11 0.84
CA ASP A 176 10.21 15.07 0.73
C ASP A 176 9.81 16.45 1.26
N ILE A 177 8.54 16.86 1.08
CA ILE A 177 8.02 18.11 1.65
C ILE A 177 8.22 18.22 3.17
N ARG A 178 8.21 17.11 3.92
CA ARG A 178 8.44 17.17 5.38
C ARG A 178 9.90 17.46 5.72
N CYS A 179 10.85 17.07 4.86
CA CYS A 179 12.25 17.49 4.97
C CYS A 179 12.33 18.99 4.69
N ASP A 180 11.80 19.44 3.56
CA ASP A 180 11.84 20.85 3.13
C ASP A 180 11.17 21.80 4.13
N MET A 181 10.04 21.39 4.74
CA MET A 181 9.39 22.10 5.83
C MET A 181 10.25 22.13 7.10
N THR A 182 10.79 20.99 7.53
CA THR A 182 11.60 20.90 8.75
C THR A 182 12.89 21.72 8.64
N ASP A 183 13.55 21.70 7.48
CA ASP A 183 14.77 22.46 7.22
C ASP A 183 14.49 23.97 7.14
N ARG A 184 13.35 24.37 6.53
CA ARG A 184 12.90 25.78 6.55
C ARG A 184 12.61 26.26 7.98
N TRP A 185 11.85 25.50 8.77
CA TRP A 185 11.55 25.85 10.16
C TRP A 185 12.80 25.83 11.06
N GLY A 186 13.75 24.93 10.79
CA GLY A 186 15.02 24.82 11.51
C GLY A 186 15.93 26.04 11.36
N ALA A 187 15.75 26.84 10.31
CA ALA A 187 16.42 28.13 10.14
C ALA A 187 15.82 29.26 11.02
N GLU A 188 14.55 29.14 11.44
CA GLU A 188 13.81 30.13 12.24
C GLU A 188 13.65 29.69 13.71
N TYR A 189 14.78 29.60 14.42
CA TYR A 189 14.81 29.14 15.81
C TYR A 189 14.03 30.05 16.77
N GLY A 190 12.82 29.61 17.17
CA GLY A 190 12.05 30.20 18.28
C GLY A 190 10.55 30.37 18.04
N THR A 191 10.07 30.28 16.81
CA THR A 191 8.68 30.62 16.45
C THR A 191 7.75 29.40 16.53
N VAL A 192 7.10 29.20 17.68
CA VAL A 192 5.99 28.22 17.79
C VAL A 192 4.75 28.81 17.11
N ARG A 193 4.19 28.10 16.12
CA ARG A 193 2.93 28.52 15.46
C ARG A 193 1.74 28.40 16.41
N ASP A 194 0.77 29.30 16.26
CA ASP A 194 -0.50 29.24 16.97
C ASP A 194 -1.27 27.94 16.68
N SER A 195 -1.99 27.43 17.67
CA SER A 195 -2.86 26.27 17.47
C SER A 195 -4.08 26.67 16.66
N ILE A 196 -4.38 25.94 15.59
CA ILE A 196 -5.58 26.13 14.73
C ILE A 196 -6.88 26.04 15.55
N SER A 197 -6.86 25.38 16.71
CA SER A 197 -7.99 25.33 17.66
C SER A 197 -8.34 26.69 18.30
N HIS A 198 -7.39 27.63 18.31
CA HIS A 198 -7.46 28.95 18.93
C HIS A 198 -6.85 29.99 17.98
N PRO A 199 -7.54 30.38 16.89
CA PRO A 199 -7.09 31.50 16.06
C PRO A 199 -6.88 32.73 16.96
N ALA A 200 -5.69 33.33 16.86
CA ALA A 200 -5.25 34.36 17.80
C ALA A 200 -6.29 35.50 17.91
N GLN A 201 -6.76 35.76 19.14
CA GLN A 201 -7.70 36.85 19.36
C GLN A 201 -7.05 38.17 18.96
N VAL A 202 -7.62 38.80 17.93
CA VAL A 202 -7.15 40.10 17.41
C VAL A 202 -7.17 41.11 18.56
N LYS A 203 -5.97 41.51 19.01
CA LYS A 203 -5.82 42.56 20.01
C LYS A 203 -6.22 43.90 19.40
N ALA A 204 -7.47 44.30 19.61
CA ALA A 204 -7.91 45.67 19.48
C ALA A 204 -7.36 46.46 20.68
N GLY A 205 -6.38 47.34 20.44
CA GLY A 205 -5.67 48.11 21.46
C GLY A 205 -4.30 48.55 20.96
#